data_AF-A0A178K8S5-F1
#
_entry.id   AF-A0A178K8S5-F1
#
_cell.length_a   1.000
_cell.length_b   1.000
_cell.length_c   1.000
_cell.angle_alpha   90.00
_cell.angle_beta   90.00
_cell.angle_gamma   90.00
#
_symmetry.space_group_name_H-M   'P 1'
#
loop_
_entity.id
_entity.type
_entity.pdbx_description
1 polymer ?
#
loop_
_entity_poly.entity_id
_entity_poly.type
_entity_poly.pdbx_seq_one_letter_code
_entity_poly.pdbx_strand_id
1 'polypeptide(L)'
;MRLISLFFILTLVTGCAGKYEPDEMYPMASKFKDLSQLIDGLVKFSNTPITTESQARRQLQAEYPEQLKEFRDYDLRIDIQGKNTVLLLCDGNTALFEDAGCNGSFEYHHWKKNYSQACEFTINTSKVCK
;
A
#
# COMPACT_ATOMS: atom_id res chain seq x y z
N MET A 1 -55.90 15.10 32.45
CA MET A 1 -54.57 14.71 32.93
C MET A 1 -53.87 13.99 31.78
N ARG A 2 -52.70 14.47 31.37
CA ARG A 2 -52.00 14.09 30.12
C ARG A 2 -51.37 12.70 30.27
N LEU A 3 -51.76 11.75 29.42
CA LEU A 3 -51.05 10.48 29.21
C LEU A 3 -49.77 10.77 28.43
N ILE A 4 -48.63 10.75 29.10
CA ILE A 4 -47.32 10.97 28.49
C ILE A 4 -46.88 9.65 27.85
N SER A 5 -46.98 9.58 26.52
CA SER A 5 -46.40 8.51 25.70
C SER A 5 -44.88 8.53 25.81
N LEU A 6 -44.29 7.52 26.48
CA LEU A 6 -42.85 7.28 26.45
C LEU A 6 -42.50 6.57 25.12
N PHE A 7 -42.16 7.35 24.10
CA PHE A 7 -41.52 6.82 22.89
C PHE A 7 -40.03 6.65 23.18
N PHE A 8 -39.61 5.41 23.44
CA PHE A 8 -38.20 5.04 23.54
C PHE A 8 -37.60 5.08 22.11
N ILE A 9 -36.94 6.17 21.77
CA ILE A 9 -36.21 6.31 20.49
C ILE A 9 -34.95 5.46 20.62
N LEU A 10 -34.99 4.25 20.06
CA LEU A 10 -33.84 3.37 19.90
C LEU A 10 -32.99 3.90 18.74
N THR A 11 -32.03 4.78 19.02
CA THR A 11 -31.04 5.18 18.02
C THR A 11 -30.06 4.02 17.79
N LEU A 12 -30.30 3.24 16.75
CA LEU A 12 -29.31 2.33 16.17
C LEU A 12 -28.15 3.18 15.64
N VAL A 13 -27.05 3.24 16.41
CA VAL A 13 -25.80 3.82 15.94
C VAL A 13 -25.20 2.83 14.94
N THR A 14 -25.51 2.99 13.66
CA THR A 14 -24.79 2.29 12.60
C THR A 14 -23.42 2.95 12.51
N GLY A 15 -22.46 2.44 13.28
CA GLY A 15 -21.06 2.80 13.11
C GLY A 15 -20.61 2.35 11.72
N CYS A 16 -20.14 3.28 10.89
CA CYS A 16 -19.36 2.94 9.71
C CYS A 16 -18.06 2.28 10.19
N ALA A 17 -18.06 0.95 10.32
CA ALA A 17 -16.81 0.21 10.39
C ALA A 17 -16.13 0.33 9.01
N GLY A 18 -14.93 0.91 8.97
CA GLY A 18 -14.12 0.92 7.76
C GLY A 18 -13.71 -0.50 7.40
N LYS A 19 -13.49 -0.78 6.11
CA LYS A 19 -13.01 -2.10 5.67
C LYS A 19 -11.63 -2.44 6.25
N TYR A 20 -10.82 -1.42 6.54
CA TYR A 20 -9.43 -1.55 6.96
C TYR A 20 -9.24 -0.98 8.36
N GLU A 21 -8.71 -1.79 9.27
CA GLU A 21 -8.48 -1.40 10.66
C GLU A 21 -7.08 -0.77 10.84
N PRO A 22 -6.96 0.39 11.49
CA PRO A 22 -5.66 1.06 11.67
C PRO A 22 -4.58 0.18 12.33
N ASP A 23 -4.98 -0.67 13.28
CA ASP A 23 -4.08 -1.56 14.03
C ASP A 23 -3.43 -2.62 13.14
N GLU A 24 -4.07 -2.97 12.01
CA GLU A 24 -3.53 -3.87 10.99
C GLU A 24 -2.73 -3.09 9.93
N MET A 25 -3.27 -1.95 9.50
CA MET A 25 -2.72 -1.20 8.36
C MET A 25 -1.42 -0.47 8.67
N TYR A 26 -1.22 0.05 9.88
CA TYR A 26 0.03 0.75 10.22
C TYR A 26 1.25 -0.18 10.27
N PRO A 27 1.20 -1.35 10.93
CA PRO A 27 2.29 -2.32 10.85
C PRO A 27 2.57 -2.78 9.41
N MET A 28 1.52 -3.02 8.62
CA MET A 28 1.66 -3.44 7.22
C MET A 28 2.31 -2.35 6.36
N ALA A 29 1.94 -1.08 6.57
CA ALA A 29 2.55 0.05 5.87
C ALA A 29 4.06 0.16 6.18
N SER A 30 4.47 -0.07 7.43
CA SER A 30 5.89 -0.09 7.79
C SER A 30 6.66 -1.17 7.03
N LYS A 31 6.13 -2.40 6.99
CA LYS A 31 6.76 -3.50 6.23
C LYS A 31 6.78 -3.20 4.73
N PHE A 32 5.71 -2.60 4.20
CA PHE A 32 5.61 -2.24 2.78
C PHE A 32 6.65 -1.18 2.40
N LYS A 33 6.88 -0.20 3.28
CA LYS A 33 7.95 0.78 3.13
C LYS A 33 9.31 0.13 3.03
N ASP A 34 9.64 -0.76 3.97
CA ASP A 34 10.92 -1.46 3.97
C ASP A 34 11.11 -2.26 2.68
N LEU A 35 10.04 -2.90 2.18
CA LEU A 35 10.04 -3.59 0.90
C LEU A 35 10.25 -2.63 -0.28
N SER A 36 9.60 -1.46 -0.27
CA SER A 36 9.75 -0.42 -1.30
C SER A 36 11.20 0.05 -1.41
N GLN A 37 11.82 0.35 -0.26
CA GLN A 37 13.22 0.78 -0.20
C GLN A 37 14.18 -0.32 -0.67
N LEU A 38 13.89 -1.57 -0.32
CA LEU A 38 14.68 -2.73 -0.75
C LEU A 38 14.64 -2.90 -2.27
N ILE A 39 13.45 -2.84 -2.89
CA ILE A 39 13.30 -3.01 -4.35
C ILE A 39 13.93 -1.84 -5.10
N ASP A 40 13.75 -0.59 -4.63
CA ASP A 40 14.41 0.58 -5.21
C ASP A 40 15.94 0.43 -5.18
N GLY A 41 16.48 -0.05 -4.05
CA GLY A 41 17.90 -0.38 -3.91
C GLY A 41 18.37 -1.46 -4.88
N LEU A 42 17.60 -2.53 -5.07
CA LEU A 42 17.91 -3.58 -6.05
C LEU A 42 17.97 -3.04 -7.47
N VAL A 43 16.99 -2.22 -7.87
CA VAL A 43 16.96 -1.61 -9.20
C VAL A 43 18.14 -0.65 -9.41
N LYS A 44 18.53 0.11 -8.38
CA LYS A 44 19.63 1.07 -8.45
C LYS A 44 21.01 0.44 -8.50
N PHE A 45 21.23 -0.60 -7.70
CA PHE A 45 22.58 -1.07 -7.37
C PHE A 45 22.87 -2.50 -7.82
N SER A 46 21.92 -3.22 -8.45
CA SER A 46 22.18 -4.54 -9.02
C SER A 46 23.24 -4.47 -10.13
N ASN A 47 24.14 -5.45 -10.13
CA ASN A 47 25.12 -5.64 -11.21
C ASN A 47 24.46 -6.00 -12.56
N THR A 48 23.24 -6.56 -12.51
CA THR A 48 22.45 -6.89 -13.69
C THR A 48 21.29 -5.89 -13.80
N PRO A 49 21.14 -5.17 -14.93
CA PRO A 49 20.07 -4.21 -15.10
C PRO A 49 18.68 -4.83 -14.89
N ILE A 50 17.92 -4.28 -13.94
CA ILE A 50 16.52 -4.61 -13.70
C ILE A 50 15.69 -3.50 -14.33
N THR A 51 15.00 -3.81 -15.42
CA THR A 51 14.26 -2.82 -16.23
C THR A 51 12.77 -3.15 -16.41
N THR A 52 12.35 -4.34 -15.96
CA THR A 52 10.94 -4.78 -16.00
C THR A 52 10.49 -5.29 -14.63
N GLU A 53 9.18 -5.19 -14.37
CA GLU A 53 8.54 -5.78 -13.18
C GLU A 53 8.90 -7.27 -13.04
N SER A 54 8.88 -8.03 -14.14
CA SER A 54 9.18 -9.47 -14.12
C SER A 54 10.60 -9.79 -13.64
N GLN A 55 11.56 -8.92 -13.92
CA GLN A 55 12.93 -9.07 -13.45
C GLN A 55 13.02 -8.73 -11.96
N ALA A 56 12.42 -7.61 -11.53
CA ALA A 56 12.39 -7.22 -10.12
C ALA A 56 11.73 -8.29 -9.25
N ARG A 57 10.58 -8.83 -9.69
CA ARG A 57 9.85 -9.89 -9.00
C ARG A 57 10.67 -11.17 -8.88
N ARG A 58 11.33 -11.60 -9.95
CA ARG A 58 12.21 -12.80 -9.91
C ARG A 58 13.37 -12.62 -8.94
N GLN A 59 14.03 -11.45 -8.97
CA GLN A 59 15.13 -11.15 -8.06
C GLN A 59 14.66 -11.16 -6.61
N LEU A 60 13.54 -10.50 -6.32
CA LEU A 60 12.96 -10.42 -4.99
C LEU A 60 12.53 -11.80 -4.46
N GLN A 61 11.94 -12.64 -5.31
CA GLN A 61 11.60 -14.02 -4.95
C GLN A 61 12.83 -14.88 -4.67
N ALA A 62 13.93 -14.66 -5.38
CA ALA A 62 15.16 -15.41 -5.19
C ALA A 62 15.94 -14.98 -3.93
N GLU A 63 16.01 -13.68 -3.66
CA GLU A 63 16.87 -13.14 -2.59
C GLU A 63 16.10 -12.83 -1.29
N TYR A 64 14.82 -12.47 -1.39
CA TYR A 64 14.01 -11.96 -0.28
C TYR A 64 12.60 -12.59 -0.22
N PRO A 65 12.47 -13.93 -0.24
CA PRO A 65 11.17 -14.60 -0.25
C PRO A 65 10.37 -14.36 1.04
N GLU A 66 11.03 -14.13 2.17
CA GLU A 66 10.36 -13.90 3.46
C GLU A 66 9.63 -12.55 3.49
N GLN A 67 10.22 -11.51 2.89
CA GLN A 67 9.65 -10.17 2.80
C GLN A 67 8.37 -10.15 1.96
N LEU A 68 8.22 -11.11 1.04
CA LEU A 68 7.00 -11.29 0.24
C LEU A 68 5.87 -12.00 0.97
N LYS A 69 6.17 -12.78 2.02
CA LYS A 69 5.15 -13.62 2.69
C LYS A 69 4.01 -12.81 3.32
N GLU A 70 4.34 -11.61 3.79
CA GLU A 70 3.45 -10.66 4.45
C GLU A 70 2.39 -10.07 3.50
N PHE A 71 2.62 -10.17 2.18
CA PHE A 71 1.77 -9.56 1.14
C PHE A 71 1.09 -10.59 0.23
N ARG A 72 1.10 -11.87 0.58
CA ARG A 72 0.61 -12.96 -0.31
C ARG A 72 -0.87 -12.90 -0.64
N ASP A 73 -1.67 -12.32 0.25
CA ASP A 73 -3.11 -12.16 0.07
C ASP A 73 -3.47 -10.86 -0.67
N TYR A 74 -2.47 -10.11 -1.13
CA TYR A 74 -2.60 -8.83 -1.80
C TYR A 74 -1.92 -8.86 -3.17
N ASP A 75 -2.39 -7.98 -4.06
CA ASP A 75 -1.72 -7.72 -5.33
C ASP A 75 -0.60 -6.71 -5.12
N LEU A 76 0.63 -7.21 -5.02
CA LEU A 76 1.84 -6.39 -5.02
C LEU A 76 2.29 -6.14 -6.46
N ARG A 77 2.34 -4.88 -6.87
CA ARG A 77 2.76 -4.43 -8.22
C ARG A 77 4.00 -3.56 -8.13
N ILE A 78 4.85 -3.62 -9.16
CA ILE A 78 6.10 -2.87 -9.24
C ILE A 78 6.14 -2.12 -10.57
N ASP A 79 6.29 -0.81 -10.54
CA ASP A 79 6.58 0.02 -11.70
C ASP A 79 8.05 0.46 -11.67
N ILE A 80 8.73 0.36 -12.81
CA ILE A 80 10.14 0.76 -12.92
C ILE A 80 10.20 2.05 -13.73
N GLN A 81 10.63 3.11 -13.07
CA GLN A 81 10.70 4.45 -13.61
C GLN A 81 12.17 4.90 -13.68
N GLY A 82 12.85 4.50 -14.74
CA GLY A 82 14.28 4.77 -14.93
C GLY A 82 15.13 3.99 -13.93
N LYS A 83 15.75 4.70 -12.98
CA LYS A 83 16.57 4.09 -11.90
C LYS A 83 15.82 3.95 -10.58
N ASN A 84 14.57 4.37 -10.50
CA ASN A 84 13.76 4.25 -9.28
C ASN A 84 12.60 3.29 -9.52
N THR A 85 11.94 2.90 -8.44
CA THR A 85 10.72 2.10 -8.51
C THR A 85 9.53 2.78 -7.85
N VAL A 86 8.33 2.31 -8.17
CA VAL A 86 7.13 2.56 -7.39
C VAL A 86 6.51 1.22 -7.07
N LEU A 87 6.25 0.96 -5.78
CA LEU A 87 5.46 -0.18 -5.36
C LEU A 87 4.03 0.26 -5.13
N LEU A 88 3.10 -0.62 -5.47
CA LEU A 88 1.67 -0.46 -5.21
C LEU A 88 1.13 -1.76 -4.61
N LEU A 89 0.52 -1.67 -3.43
CA LEU A 89 -0.20 -2.78 -2.80
C LEU A 89 -1.69 -2.61 -3.01
N CYS A 90 -2.37 -3.66 -3.49
CA CYS A 90 -3.80 -3.66 -3.74
C CYS A 90 -4.52 -4.83 -3.09
N ASP A 91 -5.78 -4.59 -2.73
CA ASP A 91 -6.76 -5.60 -2.35
C ASP A 91 -7.86 -5.61 -3.43
N GLY A 92 -7.72 -6.54 -4.38
CA GLY A 92 -8.43 -6.51 -5.65
C GLY A 92 -8.15 -5.20 -6.41
N ASN A 93 -9.21 -4.49 -6.81
CA ASN A 93 -9.07 -3.20 -7.49
C ASN A 93 -8.94 -1.99 -6.54
N THR A 94 -8.73 -2.20 -5.23
CA THR A 94 -8.55 -1.11 -4.25
C THR A 94 -7.08 -0.95 -3.90
N ALA A 95 -6.49 0.21 -4.18
CA ALA A 95 -5.14 0.52 -3.72
C ALA A 95 -5.12 0.76 -2.20
N LEU A 96 -4.13 0.16 -1.53
CA LEU A 96 -3.89 0.29 -0.09
C LEU A 96 -2.71 1.21 0.20
N PHE A 97 -1.59 0.96 -0.48
CA PHE A 97 -0.32 1.66 -0.28
C PHE A 97 0.37 1.92 -1.60
N GLU A 98 1.05 3.05 -1.71
CA GLU A 98 1.92 3.36 -2.83
C GLU A 98 3.15 4.14 -2.33
N ASP A 99 4.33 3.70 -2.71
CA ASP A 99 5.61 4.19 -2.18
C ASP A 99 6.71 4.11 -3.26
N ALA A 100 7.58 5.12 -3.31
CA ALA A 100 8.69 5.21 -4.26
C ALA A 100 10.01 4.56 -3.78
N GLY A 101 10.16 4.29 -2.48
CA GLY A 101 11.30 3.61 -1.87
C GLY A 101 12.61 4.41 -1.86
N CYS A 102 12.69 5.47 -2.66
CA CYS A 102 13.89 6.28 -2.84
C CYS A 102 14.12 7.32 -1.74
N ASN A 103 13.18 7.48 -0.81
CA ASN A 103 13.33 8.39 0.33
C ASN A 103 12.87 7.74 1.65
N GLY A 104 13.18 8.39 2.77
CA GLY A 104 12.86 7.89 4.11
C GLY A 104 11.42 8.13 4.55
N SER A 105 10.56 8.73 3.74
CA SER A 105 9.14 8.98 4.02
C SER A 105 8.27 7.93 3.32
N PHE A 106 7.03 7.77 3.77
CA PHE A 106 6.03 6.93 3.12
C PHE A 106 5.05 7.82 2.37
N GLU A 107 4.89 7.63 1.05
CA GLU A 107 4.12 8.58 0.25
C GLU A 107 2.61 8.47 0.48
N TYR A 108 2.00 7.30 0.25
CA TYR A 108 0.54 7.21 0.21
C TYR A 108 -0.05 6.05 1.02
N HIS A 109 -0.90 6.41 1.99
CA HIS A 109 -1.83 5.53 2.68
C HIS A 109 -3.24 5.64 2.07
N HIS A 110 -3.46 4.98 0.93
CA HIS A 110 -4.73 5.06 0.19
C HIS A 110 -5.93 4.54 1.00
N TRP A 111 -5.72 3.56 1.88
CA TRP A 111 -6.76 3.01 2.77
C TRP A 111 -7.39 4.02 3.74
N LYS A 112 -6.71 5.15 4.01
CA LYS A 112 -7.22 6.23 4.89
C LYS A 112 -8.17 7.18 4.17
N LYS A 113 -8.28 7.09 2.84
CA LYS A 113 -9.14 7.98 2.05
C LYS A 113 -10.61 7.58 2.25
N ASN A 114 -11.49 8.58 2.23
CA ASN A 114 -12.93 8.39 2.40
C ASN A 114 -13.58 7.61 1.22
N TYR A 115 -12.84 7.38 0.14
CA TYR A 115 -13.28 6.61 -1.02
C TYR A 115 -12.15 5.71 -1.52
N SER A 116 -12.52 4.52 -2.00
CA SER A 116 -11.57 3.57 -2.57
C SER A 116 -10.84 4.20 -3.76
N GLN A 117 -9.53 4.00 -3.80
CA GLN A 117 -8.69 4.36 -4.94
C GLN A 117 -8.56 3.15 -5.85
N ALA A 118 -8.63 3.36 -7.17
CA ALA A 118 -8.33 2.31 -8.13
C ALA A 118 -6.89 1.80 -7.92
N CYS A 119 -6.67 0.52 -8.21
CA CYS A 119 -5.35 -0.09 -8.20
C CYS A 119 -4.52 0.41 -9.41
N GLU A 120 -4.07 1.66 -9.35
CA GLU A 120 -3.31 2.33 -10.39
C GLU A 120 -2.16 3.16 -9.78
N PHE A 121 -1.03 3.21 -10.48
CA PHE A 121 0.12 4.01 -10.07
C PHE A 121 -0.15 5.50 -10.28
N THR A 122 0.22 6.31 -9.30
CA THR A 122 0.07 7.77 -9.27
C THR A 122 1.40 8.50 -9.03
N ILE A 123 2.41 7.83 -8.45
CA ILE A 123 3.72 8.42 -8.20
C ILE A 123 4.51 8.56 -9.50
N ASN A 124 5.10 9.74 -9.68
CA ASN A 124 6.16 9.98 -10.65
C ASN A 124 7.48 10.20 -9.91
N THR A 125 8.38 9.23 -10.00
CA THR A 125 9.66 9.21 -9.28
C THR A 125 10.56 10.40 -9.62
N SER A 126 10.46 10.99 -10.82
CA SER A 126 11.23 12.21 -11.16
C SER A 126 10.87 13.44 -10.32
N LYS A 127 9.71 13.41 -9.64
CA LYS A 127 9.25 14.49 -8.76
C LYS A 127 9.53 14.22 -7.28
N VAL A 128 9.66 12.95 -6.91
CA VAL A 128 9.72 12.50 -5.50
C VAL A 128 11.13 12.05 -5.11
N CYS A 129 11.84 11.38 -6.02
CA CYS A 129 13.21 10.93 -5.85
C CYS A 129 14.18 12.02 -6.31
N LYS A 130 15.03 12.50 -5.40
CA LYS A 130 16.04 13.54 -5.66
C LYS A 130 17.45 12.97 -5.58
#